data_AF-D8QUK2-F1
#
_entry.id   AF-D8QUK2-F1
#
_cell.length_a   1.000
_cell.length_b   1.000
_cell.length_c   1.000
_cell.angle_alpha   90.00
_cell.angle_beta   90.00
_cell.angle_gamma   90.00
#
_symmetry.space_group_name_H-M   'P 1'
#
loop_
_entity.id
_entity.type
_entity.pdbx_description
1 polymer ?
#
loop_
_entity_poly.entity_id
_entity_poly.type
_entity_poly.pdbx_seq_one_letter_code
_entity_poly.pdbx_strand_id
1 'polypeptide(L)' 'LFLFDRKALRYFRKDGHNWRKKKDGKTVKEAHERLKVGSVNALHCYYAHGEENMNFQRRSYWLLEGYVSRRIV' A
#
# COMPACT_ATOMS: atom_id res chain seq x y z
N LEU A 1 2.25 -7.66 8.69
CA LEU A 1 1.63 -7.68 7.34
C LEU A 1 0.30 -6.95 7.47
N PHE A 2 0.05 -5.88 6.70
CA PHE A 2 -1.21 -5.13 6.76
C PHE A 2 -1.95 -5.22 5.43
N LEU A 3 -3.13 -5.84 5.46
CA LEU A 3 -4.07 -5.87 4.35
C LEU A 3 -5.20 -4.88 4.66
N PHE A 4 -5.37 -3.90 3.80
CA PHE A 4 -6.36 -2.85 3.94
C PHE A 4 -7.53 -3.11 3.01
N ASP A 5 -8.75 -2.93 3.51
CA ASP A 5 -9.89 -2.73 2.64
C ASP A 5 -9.93 -1.25 2.23
N ARG A 6 -9.76 -0.98 0.94
CA ARG A 6 -9.78 0.38 0.41
C ARG A 6 -11.16 1.04 0.54
N LYS A 7 -12.25 0.27 0.59
CA LYS A 7 -13.62 0.78 0.79
C LYS A 7 -13.79 1.28 2.23
N ALA A 8 -13.24 0.57 3.21
CA ALA A 8 -13.30 0.95 4.62
C ALA A 8 -12.21 1.97 5.04
N LEU A 9 -11.01 1.89 4.46
CA LEU A 9 -9.82 2.60 4.96
C LEU A 9 -9.16 3.50 3.89
N ARG A 10 -9.88 4.52 3.44
CA ARG A 10 -9.41 5.47 2.41
C ARG A 10 -8.14 6.24 2.80
N TYR A 11 -7.96 6.53 4.10
CA TYR A 11 -6.86 7.36 4.63
C TYR A 11 -5.87 6.56 5.48
N PHE A 12 -5.54 5.33 5.09
CA PHE A 12 -4.60 4.45 5.82
C PHE A 12 -3.21 5.05 6.08
N ARG A 13 -2.85 6.15 5.42
CA ARG A 13 -1.60 6.89 5.63
C ARG A 13 -1.67 7.93 6.76
N LYS A 14 -2.86 8.21 7.30
CA LYS A 14 -3.05 9.02 8.52
C LYS A 14 -2.99 8.11 9.74
N ASP A 15 -1.89 7.37 9.85
CA ASP A 15 -1.65 6.35 10.87
C ASP A 15 -0.76 6.84 12.01
N GLY A 16 -0.54 8.16 12.10
CA GLY A 16 0.28 8.79 13.14
C GLY A 16 1.78 8.74 12.88
N HIS A 17 2.24 8.19 11.76
CA HIS A 17 3.67 8.15 11.42
C HIS A 17 4.07 9.29 10.49
N ASN A 18 5.26 9.85 10.76
CA ASN A 18 5.94 10.74 9.83
C ASN A 18 6.62 9.92 8.75
N TRP A 19 6.01 9.89 7.56
CA TRP A 19 6.55 9.20 6.39
C TRP A 19 7.53 10.09 5.63
N ARG A 20 8.59 9.48 5.11
CA ARG A 20 9.57 10.19 4.29
C ARG A 20 8.92 10.77 3.05
N LYS A 21 9.23 12.03 2.75
CA LYS A 21 8.65 12.76 1.62
C LYS A 21 9.62 12.90 0.45
N LYS A 22 9.09 13.22 -0.73
CA LYS A 22 9.86 13.62 -1.90
C LYS A 22 10.47 15.01 -1.65
N LYS A 23 11.35 15.45 -2.57
CA LYS A 23 12.00 16.78 -2.50
C LYS A 23 11.00 17.94 -2.38
N ASP A 24 9.75 17.75 -2.84
CA ASP A 24 8.67 18.73 -2.75
C ASP A 24 8.11 18.92 -1.33
N GLY A 25 8.47 18.07 -0.36
CA GLY A 25 7.98 18.12 1.03
C GLY A 25 6.47 17.82 1.18
N LYS A 26 5.78 17.47 0.10
CA LYS A 26 4.31 17.24 0.08
C LYS A 26 3.98 15.78 -0.10
N THR A 27 4.67 15.11 -1.01
CA THR A 27 4.32 13.75 -1.43
C THR A 27 5.15 12.73 -0.66
N VAL A 28 4.54 11.68 -0.10
CA VAL A 28 5.29 10.56 0.49
C VAL A 28 6.13 9.87 -0.59
N LYS A 29 7.37 9.55 -0.26
CA LYS A 29 8.28 8.77 -1.10
C LYS A 29 7.93 7.29 -0.97
N GLU A 30 6.90 6.88 -1.71
CA GLU A 30 6.35 5.53 -1.73
C GLU A 30 6.77 4.79 -3.02
N ALA A 31 7.08 3.50 -2.90
CA ALA A 31 7.22 2.59 -4.05
C ALA A 31 5.91 1.83 -4.25
N HIS A 32 5.46 1.72 -5.51
CA HIS A 32 4.20 1.06 -5.86
C HIS A 32 4.48 -0.21 -6.66
N GLU A 33 4.11 -1.34 -6.08
CA GLU A 33 4.21 -2.65 -6.72
C GLU A 33 2.82 -3.25 -6.93
N ARG A 34 2.73 -4.19 -7.87
CA ARG A 34 1.50 -4.91 -8.18
C ARG A 34 1.81 -6.39 -8.28
N LEU A 35 0.97 -7.22 -7.66
CA LEU A 35 1.03 -8.67 -7.82
C LEU A 35 0.00 -9.11 -8.85
N LYS A 36 0.46 -9.88 -9.84
CA LYS A 36 -0.41 -10.64 -10.74
C LYS A 36 -0.36 -12.11 -10.36
N VAL A 37 -1.52 -12.76 -10.39
CA VAL A 37 -1.63 -14.22 -10.26
C VAL A 37 -2.17 -14.73 -11.59
N GLY A 38 -1.33 -15.47 -12.32
CA GLY A 38 -1.51 -15.66 -13.75
C GLY A 38 -1.52 -14.31 -14.47
N SER A 39 -2.56 -14.05 -15.27
CA SER A 39 -2.69 -12.82 -16.07
C SER A 39 -3.53 -11.73 -15.40
N VAL A 40 -4.00 -11.94 -14.16
CA VAL A 40 -4.94 -11.05 -13.47
C VAL A 40 -4.23 -10.30 -12.35
N ASN A 41 -4.42 -8.98 -12.28
CA ASN A 41 -3.94 -8.18 -11.15
C ASN A 41 -4.71 -8.60 -9.89
N ALA A 42 -3.98 -9.07 -8.89
CA ALA A 42 -4.54 -9.57 -7.63
C ALA A 42 -4.49 -8.51 -6.53
N LEU A 43 -3.34 -7.84 -6.38
CA LEU A 43 -3.04 -7.00 -5.22
C LEU A 43 -2.22 -5.79 -5.65
N HIS A 44 -2.42 -4.67 -4.98
CA HIS A 44 -1.47 -3.57 -4.98
C HIS A 44 -0.69 -3.56 -3.65
N CYS A 45 0.59 -3.21 -3.73
CA CYS A 45 1.51 -3.09 -2.62
C CYS A 45 2.12 -1.70 -2.64
N TYR A 46 2.09 -1.05 -1.49
CA TYR A 46 2.78 0.21 -1.27
C TYR A 46 3.85 0.02 -0.21
N TYR A 47 5.01 0.61 -0.45
CA TYR A 47 6.15 0.55 0.44
C TYR A 47 6.68 1.96 0.76
N ALA A 48 6.78 2.28 2.04
CA ALA A 48 7.24 3.59 2.51
C ALA A 48 8.18 3.44 3.72
N HIS A 49 9.09 4.41 3.84
CA HIS A 49 10.01 4.55 4.97
C HIS A 49 9.56 5.66 5.91
N GLY A 50 9.80 5.47 7.21
CA GLY A 50 9.70 6.55 8.19
C GLY A 50 10.73 7.65 7.92
N GLU A 51 10.39 8.87 8.30
CA GLU A 51 11.30 10.01 8.23
C GLU A 51 12.39 9.91 9.31
N GLU A 52 11.99 9.60 10.54
CA GLU A 52 12.85 9.66 11.73
C GLU A 52 13.77 8.44 11.88
N ASN A 53 13.27 7.25 11.54
CA ASN A 53 14.01 6.00 11.72
C ASN A 53 14.19 5.31 10.36
N MET A 54 15.45 5.19 9.92
CA MET A 54 15.80 4.53 8.66
C MET A 54 15.41 3.05 8.60
N ASN A 55 15.35 2.38 9.75
CA ASN A 55 14.95 0.98 9.87
C ASN A 55 13.42 0.82 9.95
N PHE A 56 12.67 1.91 10.12
CA PHE A 56 11.22 1.86 10.12
C PHE A 56 10.70 1.94 8.69
N GLN A 57 10.01 0.88 8.30
CA GLN A 57 9.45 0.73 6.96
C GLN A 57 8.13 -0.04 7.04
N ARG A 58 7.24 0.21 6.08
CA ARG A 58 5.92 -0.42 6.04
C ARG A 58 5.56 -0.87 4.64
N ARG A 59 4.97 -2.06 4.57
CA ARG A 59 4.28 -2.58 3.39
C ARG A 59 2.79 -2.64 3.65
N SER A 60 2.04 -1.98 2.77
CA SER A 60 0.59 -1.83 2.83
C SER A 60 -0.01 -2.48 1.59
N TYR A 61 -0.95 -3.40 1.78
CA TYR A 61 -1.52 -4.18 0.71
C TYR A 61 -3.03 -3.98 0.61
N TRP A 62 -3.62 -4.12 -0.57
CA TRP A 62 -5.07 -4.30 -0.71
C TRP A 62 -5.40 -5.13 -1.94
N LEU A 63 -6.46 -5.93 -1.78
CA LEU A 63 -6.95 -6.87 -2.79
C LEU A 63 -7.80 -6.12 -3.83
N LEU A 64 -7.70 -6.53 -5.08
CA LEU A 64 -8.48 -5.94 -6.17
C LEU A 64 -9.79 -6.71 -6.34
N GLU A 65 -10.89 -5.98 -6.49
CA GLU A 65 -12.25 -6.55 -6.61
C GLU A 65 -12.36 -7.56 -7.75
N GLY A 66 -11.74 -7.27 -8.90
CA GLY A 66 -11.71 -8.18 -10.05
C GLY A 66 -10.97 -9.50 -9.79
N TYR A 67 -10.16 -9.59 -8.74
CA TYR A 67 -9.54 -10.83 -8.30
C TYR A 67 -10.39 -11.56 -7.24
N VAL A 68 -11.01 -10.82 -6.31
CA VAL A 68 -11.93 -11.40 -5.31
C VAL A 68 -13.10 -12.10 -5.99
N SER A 69 -13.72 -11.43 -6.96
CA SER A 69 -14.87 -11.99 -7.69
C SER A 69 -14.52 -13.24 -8.51
N ARG A 70 -13.24 -13.46 -8.86
CA ARG A 70 -12.78 -14.67 -9.58
C ARG A 70 -12.46 -15.84 -8.65
N ARG A 71 -12.47 -15.62 -7.33
CA ARG A 71 -12.16 -16.65 -6.32
C ARG A 71 -13.40 -17.18 -5.60
N ILE A 72 -14.60 -16.76 -6.02
CA ILE A 72 -15.88 -17.31 -5.55
C ILE A 72 -16.60 -17.91 -6.77
N VAL A 73 -16.06 -19.02 -7.27
CA VAL A 73 -16.74 -20.03 -8.10
C VAL A 73 -16.08 -21.37 -7.81
#